data_AF-H0FDF5-F1
#
_entry.id   AF-H0FDF5-F1
#
_cell.length_a   1.000
_cell.length_b   1.000
_cell.length_c   1.000
_cell.angle_alpha   90.00
_cell.angle_beta   90.00
_cell.angle_gamma   90.00
#
_symmetry.space_group_name_H-M   'P 1'
#
loop_
_entity.id
_entity.type
_entity.pdbx_description
1 polymer ?
#
loop_
_entity_poly.entity_id
_entity_poly.type
_entity_poly.pdbx_seq_one_letter_code
_entity_poly.pdbx_strand_id
1 'polypeptide(L)'
;MNITTWRGAAARWPALALISLALHASGMAEARAGLGSPITPAQQYALALEAQTQGDYAAMLAWLRASAREGHASAQRMLGVALIGGPALYGPSQPADLCEGRLWLLRAARQNEGPAQDVAYALFGRPKDALTAHCEPS
;
A
#
# COMPACT_ATOMS: atom_id res chain seq x y z
N MET A 1 0.64 61.43 -70.07
CA MET A 1 1.93 60.80 -70.42
C MET A 1 2.02 59.47 -69.68
N ASN A 2 2.67 58.50 -70.30
CA ASN A 2 2.53 57.05 -70.17
C ASN A 2 3.40 56.44 -69.04
N ILE A 3 3.13 55.16 -68.70
CA ILE A 3 4.02 54.10 -68.12
C ILE A 3 4.69 54.37 -66.73
N THR A 4 4.94 53.43 -65.82
CA THR A 4 5.18 51.98 -65.90
C THR A 4 5.10 51.36 -64.49
N THR A 5 4.62 50.11 -64.43
CA THR A 5 4.74 49.15 -63.33
C THR A 5 6.17 48.92 -62.87
N TRP A 6 6.44 48.64 -61.59
CA TRP A 6 7.43 47.64 -61.14
C TRP A 6 7.08 47.08 -59.76
N ARG A 7 7.02 45.75 -59.68
CA ARG A 7 6.91 44.94 -58.45
C ARG A 7 8.29 44.81 -57.79
N GLY A 8 8.34 44.78 -56.46
CA GLY A 8 9.53 44.40 -55.71
C GLY A 8 9.22 44.20 -54.23
N ALA A 9 9.41 42.98 -53.74
CA ALA A 9 8.97 42.47 -52.45
C ALA A 9 9.93 42.79 -51.29
N ALA A 10 9.40 42.76 -50.06
CA ALA A 10 9.99 42.28 -48.81
C ALA A 10 9.33 43.03 -47.63
N ALA A 11 8.24 42.51 -47.06
CA ALA A 11 8.24 41.55 -45.96
C ALA A 11 8.58 42.17 -44.59
N ARG A 12 7.62 41.95 -43.66
CA ARG A 12 7.75 41.88 -42.18
C ARG A 12 7.41 43.15 -41.37
N TRP A 13 6.14 43.52 -41.46
CA TRP A 13 5.38 44.24 -40.42
C TRP A 13 4.89 43.23 -39.36
N PRO A 14 4.60 43.63 -38.12
CA PRO A 14 5.57 43.64 -37.03
C PRO A 14 5.18 42.65 -35.93
N ALA A 15 6.11 42.46 -35.00
CA ALA A 15 6.13 41.51 -33.90
C ALA A 15 5.08 41.74 -32.78
N LEU A 16 3.80 41.93 -33.09
CA LEU A 16 2.78 42.15 -32.04
C LEU A 16 1.47 41.34 -32.20
N ALA A 17 1.47 40.31 -33.05
CA ALA A 17 0.45 39.24 -32.99
C ALA A 17 0.87 38.08 -32.05
N LEU A 18 1.79 38.33 -31.10
CA LEU A 18 2.29 37.34 -30.14
C LEU A 18 1.85 37.61 -28.70
N ILE A 19 0.83 38.46 -28.47
CA ILE A 19 0.29 38.71 -27.12
C ILE A 19 -1.08 38.04 -26.90
N SER A 20 -1.75 37.56 -27.94
CA SER A 20 -3.02 36.80 -27.81
C SER A 20 -2.85 35.28 -27.75
N LEU A 21 -1.63 34.75 -27.87
CA LEU A 21 -1.32 33.32 -27.73
C LEU A 21 -0.53 33.02 -26.43
N ALA A 22 -0.81 33.76 -25.36
CA ALA A 22 -0.26 33.50 -24.03
C ALA A 22 -1.36 33.09 -23.01
N LEU A 23 -2.57 32.75 -23.47
CA LEU A 23 -3.69 32.42 -22.58
C LEU A 23 -4.29 31.00 -22.73
N HIS A 24 -3.72 30.12 -23.56
CA HIS A 24 -4.32 28.80 -23.81
C HIS A 24 -3.36 27.60 -23.82
N ALA A 25 -2.12 27.74 -23.32
CA ALA A 25 -1.17 26.61 -23.32
C ALA A 25 -0.22 26.61 -22.12
N SER A 26 -0.77 26.83 -20.93
CA SER A 26 -0.27 26.16 -19.74
C SER A 26 -1.47 25.43 -19.18
N GLY A 27 -1.71 24.24 -19.73
CA GLY A 27 -2.67 23.31 -19.17
C GLY A 27 -2.45 23.26 -17.67
N MET A 28 -3.55 23.18 -16.93
CA MET A 28 -3.54 22.79 -15.54
C MET A 28 -2.59 21.59 -15.44
N ALA A 29 -1.37 21.83 -14.97
CA ALA A 29 -0.68 20.79 -14.24
C ALA A 29 -1.57 20.62 -13.02
N GLU A 30 -2.60 19.80 -13.16
CA GLU A 30 -2.98 18.94 -12.06
C GLU A 30 -1.64 18.33 -11.67
N ALA A 31 -1.04 18.88 -10.62
CA ALA A 31 -0.23 18.09 -9.74
C ALA A 31 -1.17 16.97 -9.27
N ARG A 32 -1.37 15.96 -10.13
CA ARG A 32 -1.70 14.62 -9.68
C ARG A 32 -0.70 14.41 -8.57
N ALA A 33 -1.21 14.31 -7.36
CA ALA A 33 -0.45 14.00 -6.16
C ALA A 33 0.22 12.62 -6.37
N GLY A 34 1.27 12.61 -7.18
CA GLY A 34 2.05 11.49 -7.67
C GLY A 34 3.52 11.72 -7.31
N LEU A 35 3.74 12.27 -6.12
CA LEU A 35 5.04 12.30 -5.42
C LEU A 35 4.98 11.48 -4.12
N GLY A 36 3.95 10.66 -3.94
CA GLY A 36 3.97 9.58 -2.97
C GLY A 36 4.18 8.29 -3.73
N SER A 37 5.42 7.79 -3.80
CA SER A 37 5.59 6.35 -4.04
C SER A 37 4.72 5.63 -3.02
N PRO A 38 3.81 4.74 -3.42
CA PRO A 38 3.01 3.99 -2.45
C PRO A 38 3.99 3.31 -1.48
N ILE A 39 3.76 3.52 -0.18
CA ILE A 39 4.64 2.95 0.84
C ILE A 39 4.69 1.43 0.67
N THR A 40 5.89 0.88 0.57
CA THR A 40 6.08 -0.54 0.25
C THR A 40 5.55 -1.43 1.37
N PRO A 41 5.28 -2.73 1.12
CA PRO A 41 4.87 -3.65 2.18
C PRO A 41 5.83 -3.65 3.37
N ALA A 42 7.14 -3.52 3.10
CA ALA A 42 8.17 -3.44 4.13
C ALA A 42 8.08 -2.13 4.95
N GLN A 43 7.76 -1.01 4.31
CA GLN A 43 7.54 0.27 5.00
C GLN A 43 6.26 0.23 5.84
N GLN A 44 5.18 -0.37 5.34
CA GLN A 44 3.95 -0.58 6.11
C GLN A 44 4.23 -1.45 7.34
N TYR A 45 5.06 -2.49 7.21
CA TYR A 45 5.50 -3.30 8.35
C TYR A 45 6.33 -2.49 9.35
N ALA A 46 7.20 -1.59 8.88
CA ALA A 46 7.96 -0.70 9.76
C ALA A 46 7.03 0.25 10.56
N LEU A 47 5.99 0.80 9.93
CA LEU A 47 4.97 1.60 10.63
C LEU A 47 4.20 0.79 11.67
N ALA A 48 3.93 -0.49 11.41
CA ALA A 48 3.34 -1.36 12.42
C ALA A 48 4.24 -1.54 13.64
N LEU A 49 5.54 -1.72 13.43
CA LEU A 49 6.52 -1.83 14.50
C LEU A 49 6.62 -0.53 15.31
N GLU A 50 6.56 0.62 14.65
CA GLU A 50 6.52 1.93 15.32
C GLU A 50 5.26 2.09 16.17
N ALA A 51 4.09 1.74 15.63
CA ALA A 51 2.84 1.76 16.40
C ALA A 51 2.92 0.82 17.63
N GLN A 52 3.55 -0.35 17.47
CA GLN A 52 3.79 -1.27 18.58
C GLN A 52 4.65 -0.66 19.69
N THR A 53 5.74 0.04 19.35
CA THR A 53 6.61 0.67 20.35
C THR A 53 5.93 1.83 21.07
N GLN A 54 4.97 2.48 20.41
CA GLN A 54 4.13 3.53 21.01
C GLN A 54 2.96 2.97 21.83
N GLY A 55 2.71 1.67 21.81
CA GLY A 55 1.56 1.03 22.46
C GLY A 55 0.24 1.22 21.72
N ASP A 56 0.26 1.73 20.49
CA ASP A 56 -0.93 1.84 19.63
C ASP A 56 -1.16 0.53 18.88
N TYR A 57 -1.71 -0.45 19.59
CA TYR A 57 -1.94 -1.78 19.03
C TYR A 57 -3.03 -1.80 17.94
N ALA A 58 -3.95 -0.82 17.95
CA ALA A 58 -4.94 -0.68 16.89
C ALA A 58 -4.29 -0.26 15.57
N ALA A 59 -3.41 0.76 15.61
CA ALA A 59 -2.63 1.17 14.45
C ALA A 59 -1.64 0.08 14.01
N MET A 60 -1.01 -0.63 14.95
CA MET A 60 -0.16 -1.79 14.64
C MET A 60 -0.92 -2.82 13.81
N LEU A 61 -2.11 -3.25 14.26
CA LEU A 61 -2.93 -4.23 13.53
C LEU A 61 -3.39 -3.72 12.16
N ALA A 62 -3.68 -2.42 12.02
CA ALA A 62 -4.05 -1.82 10.75
C ALA A 62 -2.90 -1.89 9.73
N TRP A 63 -1.70 -1.49 10.14
CA TRP A 63 -0.51 -1.54 9.30
C TRP A 63 -0.05 -2.96 8.99
N LEU A 64 -0.15 -3.87 9.95
CA LEU A 64 0.09 -5.30 9.72
C LEU A 64 -0.86 -5.86 8.67
N ARG A 65 -2.16 -5.56 8.73
CA ARG A 65 -3.14 -5.99 7.72
C ARG A 65 -2.83 -5.43 6.34
N ALA A 66 -2.42 -4.16 6.24
CA ALA A 66 -2.01 -3.57 4.97
C ALA A 66 -0.82 -4.34 4.37
N SER A 67 0.26 -4.48 5.14
CA SER A 67 1.48 -5.15 4.70
C SER A 67 1.26 -6.63 4.38
N ALA A 68 0.46 -7.32 5.19
CA ALA A 68 0.12 -8.72 5.02
C ALA A 68 -0.69 -8.99 3.74
N ARG A 69 -1.62 -8.09 3.38
CA ARG A 69 -2.40 -8.16 2.12
C ARG A 69 -1.51 -8.05 0.90
N GLU A 70 -0.43 -7.27 0.97
CA GLU A 70 0.55 -7.15 -0.11
C GLU A 70 1.60 -8.26 -0.12
N GLY A 71 1.45 -9.27 0.75
CA GLY A 71 2.26 -10.48 0.72
C GLY A 71 3.45 -10.50 1.68
N HIS A 72 3.69 -9.46 2.48
CA HIS A 72 4.87 -9.42 3.35
C HIS A 72 4.82 -10.51 4.43
N ALA A 73 5.69 -11.54 4.31
CA ALA A 73 5.65 -12.73 5.16
C ALA A 73 5.78 -12.43 6.67
N SER A 74 6.64 -11.48 7.04
CA SER A 74 6.81 -11.07 8.44
C SER A 74 5.56 -10.40 9.01
N ALA A 75 4.87 -9.56 8.22
CA ALA A 75 3.61 -8.94 8.64
C ALA A 75 2.51 -9.98 8.79
N GLN A 76 2.40 -10.95 7.86
CA GLN A 76 1.44 -12.04 7.97
C GLN A 76 1.65 -12.86 9.24
N ARG A 77 2.91 -13.20 9.56
CA ARG A 77 3.23 -13.93 10.79
C ARG A 77 2.84 -13.13 12.03
N MET A 78 3.27 -11.88 12.10
CA MET A 78 3.01 -11.03 13.26
C MET A 78 1.52 -10.76 13.45
N LEU A 79 0.79 -10.52 12.36
CA LEU A 79 -0.67 -10.38 12.38
C LEU A 79 -1.34 -11.64 12.91
N GLY A 80 -0.89 -12.80 12.44
CA GLY A 80 -1.39 -14.10 12.91
C GLY A 80 -1.25 -14.27 14.42
N VAL A 81 -0.06 -14.01 14.96
CA VAL A 81 0.19 -14.08 16.41
C VAL A 81 -0.63 -13.02 17.17
N ALA A 82 -0.70 -11.80 16.64
CA ALA A 82 -1.40 -10.70 17.29
C ALA A 82 -2.92 -10.95 17.38
N LEU A 83 -3.52 -11.56 16.36
CA LEU A 83 -4.93 -11.92 16.36
C LEU A 83 -5.23 -13.12 17.24
N ILE A 84 -4.29 -14.06 17.43
CA ILE A 84 -4.50 -15.19 18.34
C ILE A 84 -4.31 -14.79 19.80
N GLY A 85 -3.24 -14.04 20.08
CA GLY A 85 -2.84 -13.64 21.43
C GLY A 85 -3.40 -12.29 21.89
N GLY A 86 -4.20 -11.60 21.07
CA GLY A 86 -4.58 -10.19 21.25
C GLY A 86 -4.88 -9.79 22.71
N PRO A 87 -5.86 -10.41 23.37
CA PRO A 87 -6.23 -10.02 24.73
C PRO A 87 -5.11 -10.24 25.76
N ALA A 88 -4.31 -11.30 25.59
CA ALA A 88 -3.23 -11.67 26.50
C ALA A 88 -1.96 -10.84 26.26
N LEU A 89 -1.71 -10.41 25.02
CA LEU A 89 -0.52 -9.67 24.62
C LEU A 89 -0.69 -8.15 24.72
N TYR A 90 -1.88 -7.65 24.40
CA TYR A 90 -2.14 -6.22 24.19
C TYR A 90 -3.31 -5.68 25.02
N GLY A 91 -3.94 -6.53 25.84
CA GLY A 91 -5.03 -6.19 26.72
C GLY A 91 -6.42 -6.39 26.10
N PRO A 92 -7.50 -6.26 26.91
CA PRO A 92 -8.86 -6.66 26.54
C PRO A 92 -9.47 -5.85 25.39
N SER A 93 -8.86 -4.72 25.02
CA SER A 93 -9.29 -3.88 23.89
C SER A 93 -8.92 -4.47 22.54
N GLN A 94 -8.04 -5.47 22.49
CA GLN A 94 -7.65 -6.16 21.26
C GLN A 94 -8.21 -7.59 21.29
N PRO A 95 -9.46 -7.81 20.82
CA PRO A 95 -10.08 -9.14 20.86
C PRO A 95 -9.32 -10.11 19.95
N ALA A 96 -9.34 -11.39 20.33
CA ALA A 96 -8.75 -12.44 19.51
C ALA A 96 -9.64 -12.75 18.28
N ASP A 97 -9.01 -13.03 17.14
CA ASP A 97 -9.63 -13.60 15.95
C ASP A 97 -8.80 -14.81 15.50
N LEU A 98 -9.20 -15.99 15.99
CA LEU A 98 -8.47 -17.23 15.74
C LEU A 98 -8.55 -17.66 14.28
N CYS A 99 -9.66 -17.36 13.60
CA CYS A 99 -9.87 -17.72 12.20
C CYS A 99 -8.99 -16.88 11.27
N GLU A 100 -9.01 -15.55 11.43
CA GLU A 100 -8.15 -14.65 10.68
C GLU A 100 -6.67 -14.92 11.03
N GLY A 101 -6.36 -15.11 12.32
CA GLY A 101 -5.02 -15.38 12.80
C GLY A 101 -4.40 -16.64 12.16
N ARG A 102 -5.15 -17.75 12.16
CA ARG A 102 -4.74 -19.00 11.49
C ARG A 102 -4.50 -18.77 10.00
N LEU A 103 -5.43 -18.10 9.31
CA LEU A 103 -5.31 -17.84 7.87
C LEU A 103 -3.98 -17.15 7.51
N TRP A 104 -3.59 -16.13 8.28
CA TRP A 104 -2.36 -15.39 8.05
C TRP A 104 -1.10 -16.22 8.35
N LEU A 105 -1.10 -17.03 9.42
CA LEU A 105 0.00 -17.95 9.71
C LEU A 105 0.17 -19.00 8.60
N LEU A 106 -0.93 -19.59 8.10
CA LEU A 106 -0.89 -20.53 6.98
C LEU A 106 -0.35 -19.87 5.69
N ARG A 107 -0.61 -18.58 5.48
CA ARG A 107 -0.08 -17.84 4.33
C ARG A 107 1.41 -17.54 4.49
N ALA A 108 1.85 -17.11 5.68
CA ALA A 108 3.26 -16.85 5.98
C ALA A 108 4.12 -18.11 5.82
N ALA A 109 3.64 -19.24 6.35
CA ALA A 109 4.33 -20.52 6.31
C ALA A 109 4.51 -21.11 4.90
N ARG A 110 3.64 -20.74 3.95
CA ARG A 110 3.78 -21.13 2.53
C ARG A 110 4.86 -20.34 1.80
N GLN A 111 5.22 -19.16 2.31
CA GLN A 111 6.23 -18.30 1.71
C GLN A 111 7.65 -18.60 2.21
N ASN A 112 7.80 -19.05 3.46
CA ASN A 112 9.05 -19.61 3.95
C ASN A 112 9.17 -21.08 3.52
N GLU A 113 10.39 -21.57 3.30
CA GLU A 113 10.71 -22.91 2.75
C GLU A 113 10.34 -24.12 3.65
N GLY A 114 9.18 -24.09 4.30
CA GLY A 114 8.59 -25.26 4.95
C GLY A 114 7.68 -24.87 6.11
N PRO A 115 6.37 -25.22 6.06
CA PRO A 115 5.48 -25.12 7.22
C PRO A 115 6.02 -25.84 8.48
N ALA A 116 6.95 -26.79 8.30
CA ALA A 116 7.63 -27.51 9.37
C ALA A 116 8.61 -26.65 10.22
N GLN A 117 9.07 -25.50 9.71
CA GLN A 117 10.09 -24.68 10.40
C GLN A 117 9.49 -23.48 11.16
N ASP A 118 8.23 -23.13 10.90
CA ASP A 118 7.57 -22.03 11.60
C ASP A 118 6.86 -22.56 12.85
N VAL A 119 7.42 -22.25 14.03
CA VAL A 119 6.89 -22.70 15.33
C VAL A 119 5.44 -22.26 15.53
N ALA A 120 5.07 -21.05 15.10
CA ALA A 120 3.70 -20.57 15.20
C ALA A 120 2.77 -21.41 14.30
N TYR A 121 3.22 -21.80 13.11
CA TYR A 121 2.48 -22.74 12.27
C TYR A 121 2.42 -24.15 12.88
N ALA A 122 3.50 -24.68 13.46
CA ALA A 122 3.47 -26.01 14.08
C ALA A 122 2.42 -26.11 15.21
N LEU A 123 2.17 -25.00 15.90
CA LEU A 123 1.16 -24.87 16.95
C LEU A 123 -0.26 -24.69 16.41
N PHE A 124 -0.48 -23.88 15.37
CA PHE A 124 -1.83 -23.48 14.92
C PHE A 124 -2.23 -23.97 13.51
N GLY A 125 -1.29 -24.55 12.77
CA GLY A 125 -1.43 -24.98 11.38
C GLY A 125 -1.88 -26.43 11.20
N ARG A 126 -2.03 -27.20 12.28
CA ARG A 126 -2.63 -28.54 12.19
C ARG A 126 -4.12 -28.39 11.87
N PRO A 127 -4.65 -29.08 10.84
CA PRO A 127 -6.08 -29.12 10.62
C PRO A 127 -6.74 -29.87 11.79
N LYS A 128 -7.77 -29.27 12.38
CA LYS A 128 -8.59 -29.79 13.50
C LYS A 128 -8.03 -29.62 14.91
N ASP A 129 -7.61 -28.42 15.31
CA ASP A 129 -7.79 -28.06 16.72
C ASP A 129 -9.25 -27.61 16.95
N ALA A 130 -9.80 -27.90 18.14
CA ALA A 130 -11.19 -27.56 18.46
C ALA A 130 -11.46 -26.04 18.33
N LEU A 131 -10.41 -25.23 18.43
CA LEU A 131 -10.47 -23.78 18.42
C LEU A 131 -10.69 -23.20 17.02
N THR A 132 -10.17 -23.83 15.95
CA THR A 132 -10.29 -23.30 14.58
C THR A 132 -11.10 -24.16 13.62
N ALA A 133 -11.70 -25.26 14.10
CA ALA A 133 -12.54 -26.16 13.29
C ALA A 133 -13.72 -25.45 12.60
N HIS A 134 -14.26 -24.37 13.20
CA HIS A 134 -15.37 -23.60 12.65
C HIS A 134 -14.93 -22.54 11.60
N CYS A 135 -13.63 -22.38 11.38
CA CYS A 135 -13.07 -21.35 10.50
C CYS A 135 -12.96 -21.80 9.03
N GLU A 136 -13.13 -23.09 8.74
CA GLU A 136 -13.05 -23.63 7.38
C GLU A 136 -14.45 -23.65 6.75
N PRO A 137 -14.62 -23.12 5.51
CA PRO A 137 -15.87 -23.29 4.78
C PRO A 137 -16.07 -24.79 4.48
N SER A 138 -17.29 -25.28 4.73
CA SER A 138 -17.74 -26.66 4.51
C SER A 138 -17.58 -27.13 3.07
#